data_AF-A0A7X8KGD8-F1
#
_entry.id   AF-A0A7X8KGD8-F1
#
_cell.length_a   1.000
_cell.length_b   1.000
_cell.length_c   1.000
_cell.angle_alpha   90.00
_cell.angle_beta   90.00
_cell.angle_gamma   90.00
#
_symmetry.space_group_name_H-M   'P 1'
#
loop_
_entity.id
_entity.type
_entity.pdbx_description
1 polymer ?
#
loop_
_entity_poly.entity_id
_entity_poly.type
_entity_poly.pdbx_seq_one_letter_code
_entity_poly.pdbx_strand_id
1 'polypeptide(L)'
;MQEVFNAKDPQGWNKIIKNPALRYLKKHPGEIPKIWYYPPKLGVNSIYALNANMQDGTGNYDLRFGITFYDFSWFEGFDQEETLKNIKSPTIVMHVAPNKITTPSYYDANGILLAAMDEKDAQKVVDLLPNGKYIGGFKSDHDIHADLPDEYIEVLLGLKNQIEGNKLNLK
;
A
#
# COMPACT_ATOMS: atom_id res chain seq x y z
N MET A 1 4.61 8.27 -17.14
CA MET A 1 6.04 7.99 -16.83
C MET A 1 6.97 8.35 -17.98
N GLN A 2 6.85 7.70 -19.16
CA GLN A 2 7.70 8.03 -20.32
C GLN A 2 7.70 9.52 -20.69
N GLU A 3 6.54 10.17 -20.67
CA GLU A 3 6.38 11.61 -20.94
C GLU A 3 7.21 12.49 -19.99
N VAL A 4 7.33 12.10 -18.71
CA VAL A 4 8.11 12.84 -17.71
C VAL A 4 9.59 12.87 -18.06
N PHE A 5 10.15 11.73 -18.48
CA PHE A 5 11.54 11.64 -18.92
C PHE A 5 11.74 12.34 -20.28
N ASN A 6 10.76 12.20 -21.17
CA ASN A 6 10.85 12.75 -22.52
C ASN A 6 10.65 14.27 -22.58
N ALA A 7 10.03 14.88 -21.57
CA ALA A 7 9.88 16.33 -21.46
C ALA A 7 11.23 17.08 -21.36
N LYS A 8 12.29 16.43 -20.88
CA LYS A 8 13.63 17.02 -20.74
C LYS A 8 14.57 16.67 -21.92
N ASP A 9 14.43 15.48 -22.48
CA ASP A 9 15.13 15.00 -23.68
C ASP A 9 14.17 14.05 -24.40
N PRO A 10 13.81 14.24 -25.68
CA PRO A 10 12.92 13.34 -26.41
C PRO A 10 13.33 11.85 -26.38
N GLN A 11 14.60 11.55 -26.13
CA GLN A 11 15.16 10.20 -25.98
C GLN A 11 15.46 9.81 -24.53
N GLY A 12 15.07 10.63 -23.55
CA GLY A 12 15.38 10.46 -22.13
C GLY A 12 14.92 9.10 -21.60
N TRP A 13 13.68 8.69 -21.92
CA TRP A 13 13.17 7.37 -21.55
C TRP A 13 14.02 6.24 -22.13
N ASN A 14 14.37 6.31 -23.41
CA ASN A 14 15.15 5.28 -24.07
C ASN A 14 16.56 5.18 -23.48
N LYS A 15 17.22 6.31 -23.22
CA LYS A 15 18.59 6.37 -22.71
C LYS A 15 18.70 5.94 -21.25
N ILE A 16 17.76 6.37 -20.40
CA ILE A 16 17.85 6.22 -18.93
C ILE A 16 17.12 4.97 -18.44
N ILE A 17 16.03 4.57 -19.09
CA ILE A 17 15.17 3.47 -18.63
C ILE A 17 15.29 2.26 -19.56
N LYS A 18 14.82 2.39 -20.81
CA LYS A 18 14.65 1.23 -21.70
C LYS A 18 15.97 0.52 -22.04
N ASN A 19 16.95 1.25 -22.58
CA ASN A 19 18.19 0.63 -23.08
C ASN A 19 19.06 0.04 -21.97
N PRO A 20 19.22 0.67 -20.79
CA PRO A 20 19.89 0.05 -19.65
C PRO A 20 19.21 -1.26 -19.22
N ALA A 21 17.88 -1.28 -19.10
CA ALA A 21 17.13 -2.48 -18.76
C ALA A 21 17.34 -3.62 -19.78
N LEU A 22 17.19 -3.33 -21.08
CA LEU A 22 17.38 -4.34 -22.13
C LEU A 22 18.79 -4.91 -22.15
N ARG A 23 19.82 -4.10 -21.88
CA ARG A 23 21.21 -4.58 -21.75
C ARG A 23 21.41 -5.47 -20.53
N TYR A 24 20.75 -5.16 -19.42
CA TYR A 24 20.77 -5.98 -18.21
C TYR A 24 20.10 -7.34 -18.47
N LEU A 25 18.87 -7.32 -19.00
CA LEU A 25 18.08 -8.53 -19.30
C LEU A 25 18.76 -9.47 -20.29
N LYS A 26 19.55 -8.93 -21.23
CA LYS A 26 20.35 -9.77 -22.14
C LYS A 26 21.38 -10.65 -21.41
N LYS A 27 21.86 -10.21 -20.25
CA LYS A 27 22.83 -10.94 -19.41
C LYS A 27 22.16 -11.70 -18.27
N HIS A 28 21.02 -11.20 -17.80
CA HIS A 28 20.27 -11.71 -16.65
C HIS A 28 18.81 -11.94 -17.07
N PRO A 29 18.53 -12.93 -17.93
CA PRO A 29 17.19 -13.20 -18.40
C PRO A 29 16.29 -13.65 -17.24
N GLY A 30 15.08 -13.11 -17.17
CA GLY A 30 14.11 -13.43 -16.11
C GLY A 30 14.37 -12.75 -14.76
N GLU A 31 15.40 -11.91 -14.65
CA GLU A 31 15.68 -11.13 -13.44
C GLU A 31 15.20 -9.68 -13.59
N ILE A 32 14.66 -9.10 -12.51
CA ILE A 32 14.29 -7.69 -12.44
C ILE A 32 15.55 -6.84 -12.60
N PRO A 33 15.60 -5.90 -13.58
CA PRO A 33 16.78 -5.07 -13.77
C PRO A 33 17.19 -4.27 -12.54
N LYS A 34 18.46 -4.36 -12.16
CA LYS A 34 19.07 -3.55 -11.10
C LYS A 34 20.33 -2.85 -11.60
N ILE A 35 20.19 -1.56 -11.89
CA ILE A 35 21.27 -0.73 -12.42
C ILE A 35 22.02 -0.08 -11.24
N TRP A 36 23.11 -0.73 -10.83
CA TRP A 36 23.85 -0.39 -9.61
C TRP A 36 24.49 1.02 -9.61
N TYR A 37 24.83 1.54 -10.79
CA TYR A 37 25.50 2.84 -10.94
C TYR A 37 24.53 4.02 -11.01
N TYR A 38 23.20 3.79 -11.00
CA TYR A 38 22.24 4.88 -10.90
C TYR A 38 22.03 5.31 -9.45
N PRO A 39 22.07 6.64 -9.17
CA PRO A 39 21.78 7.14 -7.83
C PRO A 39 20.37 6.71 -7.38
N PRO A 40 20.20 6.21 -6.12
CA PRO A 40 18.89 5.81 -5.61
C PRO A 40 17.83 6.92 -5.74
N LYS A 41 18.22 8.19 -5.56
CA LYS A 41 17.34 9.36 -5.69
C LYS A 41 16.72 9.52 -7.09
N LEU A 42 17.27 8.89 -8.12
CA LEU A 42 16.71 8.91 -9.47
C LEU A 42 15.51 7.97 -9.62
N GLY A 43 15.32 7.03 -8.68
CA GLY A 43 14.17 6.12 -8.65
C GLY A 43 14.12 5.06 -9.74
N VAL A 44 15.11 4.99 -10.64
CA VAL A 44 15.09 4.11 -11.83
C VAL A 44 14.90 2.63 -11.47
N ASN A 45 15.59 2.14 -10.44
CA ASN A 45 15.43 0.75 -10.01
C ASN A 45 14.03 0.46 -9.46
N SER A 46 13.38 1.45 -8.83
CA SER A 46 11.99 1.33 -8.38
C SER A 46 11.03 1.23 -9.57
N ILE A 47 11.31 1.92 -10.67
CA ILE A 47 10.53 1.80 -11.91
C ILE A 47 10.57 0.36 -12.42
N TYR A 48 11.74 -0.27 -12.46
CA TYR A 48 11.85 -1.67 -12.88
C TYR A 48 11.12 -2.61 -11.93
N ALA A 49 11.28 -2.42 -10.62
CA ALA A 49 10.60 -3.22 -9.61
C ALA A 49 9.06 -3.13 -9.72
N LEU A 50 8.51 -1.94 -9.95
CA LEU A 50 7.07 -1.74 -10.14
C LEU A 50 6.56 -2.43 -11.41
N ASN A 51 7.39 -2.50 -12.46
CA ASN A 51 7.02 -3.15 -13.72
C ASN A 51 7.30 -4.66 -13.74
N ALA A 52 8.02 -5.21 -12.77
CA ALA A 52 8.34 -6.64 -12.70
C ALA A 52 7.11 -7.56 -12.56
N ASN A 53 5.98 -6.99 -12.12
CA ASN A 53 4.69 -7.67 -12.02
C ASN A 53 3.87 -7.59 -13.31
N MET A 54 4.32 -6.81 -14.30
CA MET A 54 3.74 -6.88 -15.65
C MET A 54 4.09 -8.26 -16.22
N GLN A 55 3.15 -8.88 -16.93
CA GLN A 55 3.29 -10.21 -17.52
C GLN A 55 4.32 -10.27 -18.67
N ASP A 56 5.42 -9.53 -18.59
CA ASP A 56 6.49 -9.44 -19.59
C ASP A 56 7.58 -10.52 -19.41
N GLY A 57 7.39 -11.41 -18.44
CA GLY A 57 8.30 -12.53 -18.16
C GLY A 57 9.55 -12.15 -17.37
N THR A 58 9.63 -10.93 -16.81
CA THR A 58 10.77 -10.48 -15.98
C THR A 58 10.56 -10.61 -14.47
N GLY A 59 9.59 -11.46 -14.06
CA GLY A 59 9.31 -11.80 -12.68
C GLY A 59 8.38 -13.00 -12.53
N ASN A 60 8.20 -13.46 -11.29
CA ASN A 60 7.31 -14.59 -10.95
C ASN A 60 6.00 -14.07 -10.34
N TYR A 61 5.23 -13.28 -11.10
CA TYR A 61 3.93 -12.84 -10.62
C TYR A 61 3.00 -14.05 -10.43
N ASP A 62 2.52 -14.28 -9.21
CA ASP A 62 1.57 -15.38 -8.94
C ASP A 62 0.20 -15.00 -9.50
N LEU A 63 -0.10 -15.48 -10.71
CA LEU A 63 -1.38 -15.27 -11.36
C LEU A 63 -2.56 -15.82 -10.54
N ARG A 64 -2.34 -16.86 -9.72
CA ARG A 64 -3.39 -17.36 -8.84
C ARG A 64 -3.70 -16.33 -7.76
N PHE A 65 -2.67 -15.74 -7.14
CA PHE A 65 -2.88 -14.64 -6.21
C PHE A 65 -3.65 -13.50 -6.87
N GLY A 66 -3.23 -13.03 -8.05
CA GLY A 66 -3.89 -11.94 -8.75
C GLY A 66 -5.38 -12.22 -9.05
N ILE A 67 -5.71 -13.42 -9.52
CA ILE A 67 -7.10 -13.84 -9.78
C ILE A 67 -7.89 -13.91 -8.48
N THR A 68 -7.36 -14.61 -7.47
CA THR A 68 -8.06 -14.82 -6.18
C THR A 68 -8.22 -13.54 -5.36
N PHE A 69 -7.32 -12.57 -5.55
CA PHE A 69 -7.44 -11.23 -4.97
C PHE A 69 -8.52 -10.42 -5.68
N TYR A 70 -8.61 -10.53 -7.01
CA TYR A 70 -9.61 -9.81 -7.81
C TYR A 70 -11.05 -10.28 -7.56
N ASP A 71 -11.27 -11.59 -7.45
CA ASP A 71 -12.60 -12.17 -7.20
C ASP A 71 -12.92 -12.43 -5.72
N PHE A 72 -12.02 -12.00 -4.82
CA PHE A 72 -12.08 -12.19 -3.37
C PHE A 72 -12.03 -13.64 -2.87
N SER A 73 -11.84 -14.63 -3.74
CA SER A 73 -11.72 -16.05 -3.32
C SER A 73 -10.47 -16.32 -2.48
N TRP A 74 -9.50 -15.39 -2.43
CA TRP A 74 -8.39 -15.44 -1.49
C TRP A 74 -8.84 -15.53 -0.02
N PHE A 75 -10.04 -15.01 0.29
CA PHE A 75 -10.65 -15.10 1.63
C PHE A 75 -11.64 -16.26 1.79
N GLU A 76 -11.77 -17.16 0.80
CA GLU A 76 -12.68 -18.30 0.89
C GLU A 76 -12.36 -19.16 2.13
N GLY A 77 -13.39 -19.43 2.94
CA GLY A 77 -13.26 -20.17 4.20
C GLY A 77 -12.72 -19.35 5.39
N PHE A 78 -12.45 -18.05 5.23
CA PHE A 78 -12.03 -17.16 6.31
C PHE A 78 -13.15 -16.18 6.70
N ASP A 79 -13.81 -16.42 7.82
CA ASP A 79 -14.82 -15.52 8.36
C ASP A 79 -14.15 -14.29 9.01
N GLN A 80 -14.07 -13.21 8.25
CA GLN A 80 -13.48 -11.95 8.70
C GLN A 80 -14.27 -11.31 9.86
N GLU A 81 -15.60 -11.40 9.86
CA GLU A 81 -16.42 -10.78 10.90
C GLU A 81 -16.30 -11.52 12.22
N GLU A 82 -16.38 -12.85 12.21
CA GLU A 82 -16.13 -13.68 13.40
C GLU A 82 -14.71 -13.47 13.92
N THR A 83 -13.73 -13.40 13.02
CA THR A 83 -12.33 -13.15 13.41
C THR A 83 -12.17 -11.81 14.12
N LEU A 84 -12.71 -10.72 13.56
CA LEU A 84 -12.63 -9.38 14.16
C LEU A 84 -13.30 -9.34 15.55
N LYS A 85 -14.49 -9.95 15.71
CA LYS A 85 -15.20 -10.06 17.00
C LYS A 85 -14.40 -10.80 18.07
N ASN A 86 -13.51 -11.70 17.65
CA ASN A 86 -12.68 -12.50 18.55
C ASN A 86 -11.39 -11.79 18.99
N ILE A 87 -11.03 -10.64 18.40
CA ILE A 87 -9.87 -9.86 18.85
C ILE A 87 -10.18 -9.19 20.19
N LYS A 88 -9.49 -9.60 21.26
CA LYS A 88 -9.71 -9.05 22.62
C LYS A 88 -8.74 -7.94 23.00
N SER A 89 -7.61 -7.84 22.30
CA SER A 89 -6.61 -6.81 22.56
C SER A 89 -7.11 -5.41 22.15
N PRO A 90 -6.70 -4.34 22.85
CA PRO A 90 -6.91 -2.97 22.38
C PRO A 90 -6.37 -2.81 20.96
N THR A 91 -7.22 -2.33 20.05
CA THR A 91 -6.93 -2.27 18.61
C THR A 91 -7.25 -0.89 18.08
N ILE A 92 -6.40 -0.35 17.20
CA ILE A 92 -6.63 0.93 16.53
C ILE A 92 -6.71 0.67 15.03
N VAL A 93 -7.76 1.20 14.40
CA VAL A 93 -7.90 1.27 12.94
C VAL A 93 -7.54 2.68 12.52
N MET A 94 -6.39 2.83 11.85
CA MET A 94 -5.93 4.08 11.28
C MET A 94 -6.35 4.17 9.81
N HIS A 95 -6.99 5.26 9.41
CA HIS A 95 -7.59 5.38 8.07
C HIS A 95 -7.22 6.68 7.36
N VAL A 96 -6.72 6.56 6.13
CA VAL A 96 -6.38 7.71 5.28
C VAL A 96 -7.60 8.54 4.91
N ALA A 97 -7.39 9.82 4.65
CA ALA A 97 -8.39 10.68 4.02
C ALA A 97 -8.47 10.39 2.51
N PRO A 98 -9.58 10.76 1.85
CA PRO A 98 -9.64 10.87 0.40
C PRO A 98 -8.43 11.56 -0.22
N ASN A 99 -7.86 10.97 -1.26
CA ASN A 99 -6.79 11.62 -2.02
C ASN A 99 -7.37 12.67 -3.00
N LYS A 100 -6.49 13.37 -3.71
CA LYS A 100 -6.87 14.45 -4.65
C LYS A 100 -7.75 13.99 -5.81
N ILE A 101 -7.72 12.69 -6.15
CA ILE A 101 -8.45 12.11 -7.28
C ILE A 101 -9.87 11.74 -6.86
N THR A 102 -10.07 11.28 -5.62
CA THR A 102 -11.36 10.77 -5.14
C THR A 102 -12.14 11.74 -4.26
N THR A 103 -11.49 12.80 -3.76
CA THR A 103 -12.12 13.81 -2.90
C THR A 103 -13.42 14.36 -3.53
N PRO A 104 -14.51 14.53 -2.75
CA PRO A 104 -14.61 14.42 -1.29
C PRO A 104 -14.82 13.00 -0.74
N SER A 105 -14.77 11.96 -1.57
CA SER A 105 -15.02 10.55 -1.18
C SER A 105 -13.81 9.65 -1.41
N TYR A 106 -13.98 8.33 -1.32
CA TYR A 106 -12.94 7.35 -1.66
C TYR A 106 -13.10 6.75 -3.07
N TYR A 107 -14.12 7.20 -3.82
CA TYR A 107 -14.48 6.66 -5.11
C TYR A 107 -14.05 7.59 -6.25
N ASP A 108 -13.68 7.00 -7.39
CA ASP A 108 -13.42 7.73 -8.62
C ASP A 108 -14.71 8.11 -9.36
N ALA A 109 -14.57 8.77 -10.52
CA ALA A 109 -15.71 9.18 -11.34
C ALA A 109 -16.53 8.02 -11.91
N ASN A 110 -16.00 6.79 -11.90
CA ASN A 110 -16.69 5.58 -12.35
C ASN A 110 -17.35 4.82 -11.18
N GLY A 111 -17.23 5.31 -9.95
CA GLY A 111 -17.71 4.64 -8.75
C GLY A 111 -16.79 3.51 -8.28
N ILE A 112 -15.52 3.49 -8.68
CA ILE A 112 -14.53 2.52 -8.21
C ILE A 112 -13.89 3.06 -6.93
N LEU A 113 -13.90 2.25 -5.86
CA LEU A 113 -13.18 2.55 -4.61
C LEU A 113 -11.67 2.51 -4.87
N LEU A 114 -10.99 3.64 -4.71
CA LEU A 114 -9.52 3.73 -4.85
C LEU A 114 -8.85 3.86 -3.48
N ALA A 115 -9.29 3.01 -2.54
CA ALA A 115 -8.76 2.88 -1.20
C ALA A 115 -8.98 1.44 -0.70
N ALA A 116 -8.38 1.09 0.44
CA ALA A 116 -8.62 -0.22 1.06
C ALA A 116 -10.04 -0.36 1.62
N MET A 117 -10.62 0.74 2.09
CA MET A 117 -11.95 0.85 2.67
C MET A 117 -12.44 2.30 2.52
N ASP A 118 -13.76 2.51 2.51
CA ASP A 118 -14.34 3.84 2.74
C ASP A 118 -14.62 4.07 4.24
N GLU A 119 -15.22 5.21 4.58
CA GLU A 119 -15.54 5.53 5.97
C GLU A 119 -16.55 4.57 6.61
N LYS A 120 -17.48 4.00 5.83
CA LYS A 120 -18.52 3.09 6.32
C LYS A 120 -17.91 1.72 6.60
N ASP A 121 -17.07 1.26 5.69
CA ASP A 121 -16.31 0.01 5.85
C ASP A 121 -15.38 0.11 7.06
N ALA A 122 -14.66 1.21 7.21
CA ALA A 122 -13.78 1.42 8.35
C ALA A 122 -14.55 1.44 9.69
N GLN A 123 -15.73 2.08 9.70
CA GLN A 123 -16.59 2.08 10.88
C GLN A 123 -17.11 0.67 11.19
N LYS A 124 -17.54 -0.09 10.17
CA LYS A 124 -17.96 -1.49 10.33
C LYS A 124 -16.87 -2.35 10.96
N VAL A 125 -15.62 -2.20 10.53
CA VAL A 125 -14.47 -2.91 11.14
C VAL A 125 -14.33 -2.55 12.61
N VAL A 126 -14.42 -1.27 12.96
CA VAL A 126 -14.28 -0.80 14.34
C VAL A 126 -15.43 -1.28 15.22
N ASP A 127 -16.66 -1.29 14.71
CA ASP A 127 -17.84 -1.78 15.44
C ASP A 127 -17.75 -3.28 15.74
N LEU A 128 -17.04 -4.04 14.90
CA LEU A 128 -16.78 -5.47 15.12
C LEU A 128 -15.70 -5.73 16.17
N LEU A 129 -14.83 -4.75 16.45
CA LEU A 129 -13.72 -4.87 17.40
C LEU A 129 -14.18 -4.48 18.81
N PRO A 130 -14.28 -5.42 19.78
CA PRO A 130 -14.78 -5.12 21.13
C PRO A 130 -14.04 -4.01 21.87
N ASN A 131 -12.73 -3.89 21.60
CA ASN A 131 -11.85 -2.86 22.15
C ASN A 131 -11.20 -2.02 21.02
N GLY A 132 -11.94 -1.83 19.92
CA GLY A 132 -11.52 -1.08 18.75
C GLY A 132 -11.65 0.43 18.92
N LYS A 133 -10.74 1.18 18.30
CA LYS A 133 -10.84 2.63 18.14
C LYS A 133 -10.57 3.02 16.69
N TYR A 134 -11.40 3.92 16.18
CA TYR A 134 -11.20 4.54 14.88
C TYR A 134 -10.36 5.82 15.01
N ILE A 135 -9.36 5.99 14.15
CA ILE A 135 -8.66 7.27 13.95
C ILE A 135 -8.53 7.48 12.43
N GLY A 136 -9.29 8.43 11.89
CA GLY A 136 -9.33 8.71 10.45
C GLY A 136 -8.78 10.07 10.07
N GLY A 137 -8.70 10.31 8.76
CA GLY A 137 -8.39 11.63 8.20
C GLY A 137 -6.90 11.91 7.97
N PHE A 138 -6.06 10.87 8.00
CA PHE A 138 -4.63 11.02 7.71
C PHE A 138 -4.42 11.47 6.26
N LYS A 139 -3.71 12.58 6.06
CA LYS A 139 -3.37 13.11 4.73
C LYS A 139 -2.17 12.36 4.11
N SER A 140 -2.34 11.06 3.93
CA SER A 140 -1.38 10.12 3.35
C SER A 140 -1.99 9.51 2.10
N ASP A 141 -1.17 9.16 1.10
CA ASP A 141 -1.64 8.55 -0.14
C ASP A 141 -1.93 7.05 0.05
N HIS A 142 -1.11 6.35 0.86
CA HIS A 142 -1.32 4.93 1.17
C HIS A 142 -0.70 4.54 2.53
N ASP A 143 0.61 4.72 2.65
CA ASP A 143 1.39 4.22 3.77
C ASP A 143 1.54 5.30 4.84
N ILE A 144 0.57 5.40 5.77
CA ILE A 144 0.58 6.42 6.85
C ILE A 144 1.92 6.43 7.59
N HIS A 145 2.51 5.27 7.84
CA HIS A 145 3.80 5.12 8.53
C HIS A 145 5.00 5.66 7.74
N ALA A 146 4.91 5.74 6.41
CA ALA A 146 5.94 6.29 5.54
C ALA A 146 5.72 7.77 5.24
N ASP A 147 4.46 8.16 5.01
CA ASP A 147 4.07 9.52 4.63
C ASP A 147 4.01 10.47 5.84
N LEU A 148 3.54 9.96 6.99
CA LEU A 148 3.26 10.68 8.23
C LEU A 148 3.88 9.94 9.43
N PRO A 149 5.22 9.76 9.46
CA PRO A 149 5.88 8.91 10.46
C PRO A 149 5.68 9.43 11.90
N ASP A 150 5.65 10.74 12.09
CA ASP A 150 5.50 11.34 13.43
C ASP A 150 4.09 11.10 13.98
N GLU A 151 3.05 11.36 13.18
CA GLU A 151 1.66 11.11 13.56
C GLU A 151 1.40 9.61 13.79
N TYR A 152 2.03 8.75 12.97
CA TYR A 152 1.97 7.30 13.17
C TYR A 152 2.56 6.88 14.52
N ILE A 153 3.75 7.40 14.85
CA ILE A 153 4.42 7.12 16.14
C ILE A 153 3.58 7.62 17.32
N GLU A 154 2.99 8.82 17.21
CA GLU A 154 2.13 9.37 18.26
C GLU A 154 0.94 8.46 18.57
N VAL A 155 0.26 7.92 17.54
CA VAL A 155 -0.84 6.97 17.72
C VAL A 155 -0.37 5.71 18.44
N LEU A 156 0.79 5.16 18.07
CA LEU A 156 1.35 3.96 18.71
C LEU A 156 1.73 4.21 20.17
N LEU A 157 2.34 5.37 20.48
CA LEU A 157 2.64 5.75 21.86
C LEU A 157 1.37 5.93 22.69
N GLY A 158 0.31 6.49 22.10
CA GLY A 158 -1.01 6.56 22.71
C GLY A 158 -1.59 5.18 23.05
N LEU A 159 -1.51 4.22 22.11
CA LEU A 159 -1.94 2.84 22.34
C LEU A 159 -1.14 2.16 23.45
N LYS A 160 0.20 2.33 23.45
CA LYS A 160 1.08 1.81 24.50
C LYS A 160 0.65 2.32 25.87
N ASN A 161 0.43 3.62 26.01
CA ASN A 161 0.02 4.23 27.28
C ASN A 161 -1.34 3.71 27.75
N GLN A 162 -2.31 3.49 26.84
CA GLN A 162 -3.59 2.87 27.17
C GLN A 162 -3.41 1.45 27.73
N ILE A 163 -2.59 0.63 27.06
CA ILE A 163 -2.35 -0.75 27.46
C ILE A 163 -1.65 -0.81 28.83
N GLU A 164 -0.66 0.05 29.05
CA GLU A 164 0.08 0.11 30.32
C GLU A 164 -0.76 0.68 31.46
N GLY A 165 -1.57 1.72 31.20
CA GLY A 165 -2.50 2.29 32.17
C GLY A 165 -3.58 1.30 32.62
N ASN A 166 -4.11 0.48 31.70
CA ASN A 166 -5.09 -0.55 32.04
C ASN A 166 -4.52 -1.65 32.94
N LYS A 167 -3.22 -1.96 32.86
CA LYS A 167 -2.56 -2.93 33.75
C LYS A 167 -2.47 -2.46 35.21
N LEU A 168 -2.48 -1.15 35.46
CA LEU A 168 -2.40 -0.59 36.80
C LEU A 168 -3.75 -0.59 37.54
N ASN A 169 -4.87 -0.61 36.80
CA ASN A 169 -6.23 -0.58 37.34
C ASN A 169 -6.84 -1.98 37.61
N LEU A 170 -6.12 -3.06 37.31
CA LEU A 170 -6.55 -4.46 37.48
C LEU A 170 -5.98 -5.11 38.75
N LYS A 171 -5.62 -4.33 39.77
CA LYS A 171 -5.15 -4.81 41.08
C LYS A 171 -6.23 -4.76 42.14
#